data_AF-A0A6N9V513-F1
#
_entry.id   AF-A0A6N9V513-F1
#
_cell.length_a   1.000
_cell.length_b   1.000
_cell.length_c   1.000
_cell.angle_alpha   90.00
_cell.angle_beta   90.00
_cell.angle_gamma   90.00
#
_symmetry.space_group_name_H-M   'P 1'
#
loop_
_entity.id
_entity.type
_entity.pdbx_description
1 polymer ?
#
loop_
_entity_poly.entity_id
_entity_poly.type
_entity_poly.pdbx_seq_one_letter_code
_entity_poly.pdbx_strand_id
1 'polypeptide(L)'
;GSATGFRDAQEAGPIGSVGDDAAVGIGDVDGDGYDDVVTGSGEATAEVTVRYGSASGLGGREDAFDQSLPGLHGAQEKGDHFGSCVAVADVTGDGRAEIALGISGEDFS
;
A
#
# COMPACT_ATOMS: atom_id res chain seq x y z
N GLY A 1 3.52 -6.48 -19.40
CA GLY A 1 2.59 -7.15 -18.48
C GLY A 1 3.11 -8.53 -18.19
N SER A 2 3.95 -8.66 -17.17
CA SER A 2 4.38 -9.95 -16.65
C SER A 2 3.44 -10.31 -15.50
N ALA A 3 2.61 -11.33 -15.70
CA ALA A 3 1.70 -11.83 -14.68
C ALA A 3 2.47 -12.78 -13.76
N THR A 4 2.97 -12.28 -12.64
CA THR A 4 3.62 -13.09 -11.58
C THR A 4 2.70 -13.40 -10.40
N GLY A 5 1.39 -13.18 -10.58
CA GLY A 5 0.34 -13.42 -9.58
C GLY A 5 0.51 -14.68 -8.74
N PHE A 6 0.04 -14.63 -7.49
CA PHE A 6 0.04 -15.68 -6.46
C PHE A 6 0.48 -17.07 -6.96
N ARG A 7 1.77 -17.37 -6.77
CA ARG A 7 2.36 -18.67 -7.16
C ARG A 7 1.91 -19.82 -6.24
N ASP A 8 1.35 -19.50 -5.09
CA ASP A 8 0.68 -20.43 -4.19
C ASP A 8 -0.47 -19.70 -3.47
N ALA A 9 -1.65 -20.32 -3.40
CA ALA A 9 -2.82 -19.72 -2.77
C ALA A 9 -2.78 -20.00 -1.27
N GLN A 10 -2.17 -19.09 -0.51
CA GLN A 10 -2.14 -19.15 0.95
C GLN A 10 -3.05 -18.07 1.53
N GLU A 11 -3.91 -18.42 2.50
CA GLU A 11 -4.68 -17.44 3.23
C GLU A 11 -3.71 -16.49 3.94
N ALA A 12 -3.69 -15.23 3.51
CA ALA A 12 -3.08 -14.16 4.28
C ALA A 12 -3.73 -14.16 5.67
N GLY A 13 -2.91 -14.14 6.73
CA GLY A 13 -3.42 -13.89 8.08
C GLY A 13 -4.22 -12.58 8.13
N PRO A 14 -4.97 -12.33 9.23
CA PRO A 14 -5.84 -11.15 9.35
C PRO A 14 -5.11 -9.88 8.93
N ILE A 15 -5.67 -9.16 7.95
CA ILE A 15 -5.06 -7.97 7.36
C ILE A 15 -5.22 -6.69 8.21
N GLY A 16 -5.59 -6.85 9.49
CA GLY A 16 -6.05 -5.74 10.33
C GLY A 16 -7.42 -5.20 9.91
N SER A 17 -7.98 -4.25 10.67
CA SER A 17 -9.17 -3.50 10.23
C SER A 17 -8.72 -2.33 9.37
N VAL A 18 -9.12 -2.31 8.11
CA VAL A 18 -8.78 -1.26 7.15
C VAL A 18 -9.86 -0.15 7.03
N GLY A 19 -10.88 -0.19 7.89
CA GLY A 19 -12.02 0.76 7.86
C GLY A 19 -13.00 0.48 6.71
N ASP A 20 -14.07 1.27 6.63
CA ASP A 20 -15.07 1.17 5.54
C ASP A 20 -14.55 1.79 4.21
N ASP A 21 -13.50 2.62 4.29
CA ASP A 21 -12.79 3.24 3.15
C ASP A 21 -11.45 2.55 2.85
N ALA A 22 -11.44 1.23 2.97
CA ALA A 22 -10.27 0.41 2.73
C ALA A 22 -9.90 0.36 1.24
N ALA A 23 -8.72 0.85 0.89
CA ALA A 23 -8.11 0.66 -0.41
C ALA A 23 -7.13 -0.52 -0.38
N VAL A 24 -7.10 -1.37 -1.42
CA VAL A 24 -6.13 -2.45 -1.54
C VAL A 24 -5.48 -2.47 -2.92
N GLY A 25 -4.16 -2.65 -2.94
CA GLY A 25 -3.37 -2.86 -4.15
C GLY A 25 -2.41 -4.05 -3.96
N ILE A 26 -2.03 -4.68 -5.07
CA ILE A 26 -1.18 -5.87 -5.08
C ILE A 26 -0.10 -5.70 -6.16
N GLY A 27 1.15 -6.00 -5.80
CA GLY A 27 2.29 -6.03 -6.72
C GLY A 27 3.60 -6.19 -5.95
N ASP A 28 4.66 -6.56 -6.65
CA ASP A 28 6.01 -6.79 -6.10
C ASP A 28 6.72 -5.43 -5.87
N VAL A 29 6.53 -4.81 -4.71
CA VAL A 29 7.01 -3.45 -4.40
C VAL A 29 8.51 -3.44 -4.10
N ASP A 30 9.04 -4.49 -3.47
CA ASP A 30 10.46 -4.55 -3.13
C ASP A 30 11.33 -5.26 -4.19
N GLY A 31 10.71 -5.93 -5.17
CA GLY A 31 11.37 -6.58 -6.30
C GLY A 31 11.96 -7.94 -5.93
N ASP A 32 11.47 -8.59 -4.87
CA ASP A 32 11.95 -9.90 -4.43
C ASP A 32 11.34 -11.07 -5.24
N GLY A 33 10.39 -10.75 -6.13
CA GLY A 33 9.70 -11.68 -6.99
C GLY A 33 8.39 -12.22 -6.41
N TYR A 34 7.96 -11.81 -5.21
CA TYR A 34 6.68 -12.17 -4.61
C TYR A 34 5.76 -10.94 -4.56
N ASP A 35 4.48 -11.13 -4.85
CA ASP A 35 3.53 -10.01 -4.76
C ASP A 35 3.32 -9.60 -3.29
N ASP A 36 3.36 -8.28 -3.05
CA ASP A 36 3.05 -7.65 -1.77
C ASP A 36 1.60 -7.18 -1.70
N VAL A 37 1.11 -6.94 -0.49
CA VAL A 37 -0.22 -6.37 -0.25
C VAL A 37 -0.08 -4.98 0.33
N VAL A 38 -0.61 -4.00 -0.39
CA VAL A 38 -0.68 -2.60 0.03
C VAL A 38 -2.10 -2.28 0.47
N THR A 39 -2.28 -1.74 1.67
CA THR A 39 -3.58 -1.34 2.22
C THR A 39 -3.56 0.12 2.61
N GLY A 40 -4.56 0.90 2.19
CA GLY A 40 -4.81 2.26 2.66
C GLY A 40 -6.07 2.29 3.52
N SER A 41 -6.02 3.03 4.63
CA SER A 41 -7.11 3.07 5.61
C SER A 41 -7.92 4.37 5.61
N GLY A 42 -7.47 5.40 4.86
CA GLY A 42 -8.17 6.67 4.65
C GLY A 42 -8.57 7.37 5.95
N GLU A 43 -9.78 7.09 6.44
CA GLU A 43 -10.34 7.67 7.67
C GLU A 43 -9.85 7.00 8.96
N ALA A 44 -9.58 5.68 8.95
CA ALA A 44 -9.41 4.93 10.21
C ALA A 44 -8.06 5.22 10.88
N THR A 45 -6.98 5.21 10.10
CA THR A 45 -5.63 5.53 10.61
C THR A 45 -4.90 6.57 9.76
N ALA A 46 -5.43 6.98 8.61
CA ALA A 46 -4.76 7.85 7.64
C ALA A 46 -3.34 7.37 7.32
N GLU A 47 -3.22 6.06 7.09
CA GLU A 47 -1.97 5.35 6.89
C GLU A 47 -2.09 4.43 5.66
N VAL A 48 -0.96 4.22 4.98
CA VAL A 48 -0.79 3.16 4.00
C VAL A 48 0.25 2.18 4.52
N THR A 49 -0.09 0.89 4.48
CA THR A 49 0.75 -0.21 4.94
C THR A 49 1.12 -1.10 3.77
N VAL A 50 2.36 -1.58 3.73
CA VAL A 50 2.84 -2.60 2.80
C VAL A 50 3.22 -3.83 3.61
N ARG A 51 2.49 -4.92 3.42
CA ARG A 51 2.87 -6.23 3.95
C ARG A 51 3.54 -7.02 2.84
N TYR A 52 4.78 -7.42 3.11
CA TYR A 52 5.61 -8.04 2.09
C TYR A 52 5.33 -9.53 1.95
N GLY A 53 5.27 -9.97 0.70
CA GLY A 53 5.20 -11.36 0.30
C GLY A 53 6.54 -12.06 0.51
N SER A 54 6.51 -13.38 0.51
CA SER A 54 7.72 -14.20 0.50
C SER A 54 7.39 -15.62 0.05
N ALA A 55 8.42 -16.46 -0.10
CA ALA A 55 8.25 -17.90 -0.28
C ALA A 55 7.44 -18.59 0.82
N SER A 56 7.37 -18.00 2.03
CA SER A 56 6.58 -18.53 3.15
C SER A 56 5.16 -17.96 3.22
N GLY A 57 4.76 -17.18 2.21
CA GLY A 57 3.52 -16.42 2.18
C GLY A 57 3.68 -14.98 2.69
N LEU A 58 2.55 -14.33 2.91
CA LEU A 58 2.47 -12.95 3.39
C LEU A 58 2.83 -12.87 4.88
N GLY A 59 3.85 -12.08 5.22
CA GLY A 59 4.19 -11.78 6.61
C GLY A 59 5.69 -11.81 6.94
N GLY A 60 6.06 -11.20 8.06
CA GLY A 60 7.44 -11.14 8.56
C GLY A 60 8.17 -9.82 8.29
N ARG A 61 7.68 -9.02 7.34
CA ARG A 61 8.06 -7.61 7.17
C ARG A 61 6.83 -6.78 6.81
N GLU A 62 6.75 -5.60 7.41
CA GLU A 62 5.70 -4.63 7.17
C GLU A 62 6.32 -3.23 7.27
N ASP A 63 5.97 -2.36 6.33
CA ASP A 63 6.24 -0.94 6.43
C ASP A 63 4.93 -0.17 6.43
N ALA A 64 4.88 0.93 7.17
CA ALA A 64 3.74 1.81 7.25
C ALA A 64 4.20 3.25 7.04
N PHE A 65 3.40 4.03 6.33
CA PHE A 65 3.67 5.43 6.05
C PHE A 65 2.39 6.26 6.04
N ASP A 66 2.56 7.52 6.42
CA ASP A 66 1.55 8.56 6.45
C ASP A 66 2.07 9.80 5.69
N GLN A 67 1.38 10.94 5.79
CA GLN A 67 1.81 12.18 5.14
C GLN A 67 3.14 12.75 5.67
N SER A 68 3.71 12.22 6.77
CA SER A 68 5.03 12.64 7.25
C SER A 68 6.19 12.13 6.38
N LEU A 69 5.89 11.25 5.40
CA LEU A 69 6.88 10.72 4.48
C LEU A 69 7.59 11.85 3.71
N PRO A 70 8.94 11.89 3.71
CA PRO A 70 9.68 12.95 3.03
C PRO A 70 9.32 13.06 1.55
N GLY A 71 9.00 14.27 1.10
CA GLY A 71 8.63 14.54 -0.29
C GLY A 71 7.14 14.71 -0.51
N LEU A 72 6.29 14.40 0.48
CA LEU A 72 4.93 14.91 0.49
C LEU A 72 4.91 16.38 0.92
N HIS A 73 4.09 17.16 0.21
CA HIS A 73 3.85 18.56 0.53
C HIS A 73 2.58 18.65 1.38
N GLY A 74 2.58 19.53 2.38
CA GLY A 74 1.50 19.61 3.37
C GLY A 74 1.87 18.91 4.67
N ALA A 75 1.13 19.22 5.73
CA ALA A 75 1.20 18.51 7.00
C ALA A 75 -0.07 17.68 7.15
N GLN A 76 -0.01 16.61 7.94
CA GLN A 76 -1.21 15.83 8.28
C GLN A 76 -2.22 16.67 9.04
N GLU A 77 -3.30 17.02 8.34
CA GLU A 77 -4.41 17.76 8.90
C GLU A 77 -5.59 16.84 9.22
N LYS A 78 -6.41 17.28 10.18
CA LYS A 78 -7.63 16.55 10.52
C LYS A 78 -8.63 16.70 9.38
N GLY A 79 -8.89 15.61 8.66
CA GLY A 79 -9.72 15.61 7.46
C GLY A 79 -8.96 15.12 6.23
N ASP A 80 -7.64 14.96 6.34
CA ASP A 80 -6.83 14.36 5.30
C ASP A 80 -6.95 12.84 5.36
N HIS A 81 -7.54 12.28 4.31
CA HIS A 81 -7.76 10.85 4.19
C HIS A 81 -6.60 10.22 3.41
N PHE A 82 -5.41 10.25 3.99
CA PHE A 82 -4.22 9.63 3.42
C PHE A 82 -4.44 8.14 3.20
N GLY A 83 -4.19 7.66 1.98
CA GLY A 83 -4.48 6.27 1.61
C GLY A 83 -5.95 5.99 1.30
N SER A 84 -6.78 7.02 1.09
CA SER A 84 -8.19 6.88 0.67
C SER A 84 -8.37 6.08 -0.64
N CYS A 85 -7.36 6.04 -1.49
CA CYS A 85 -7.26 5.11 -2.61
C CYS A 85 -5.80 4.69 -2.82
N VAL A 86 -5.59 3.51 -3.40
CA VAL A 86 -4.26 2.95 -3.70
C VAL A 86 -4.31 2.25 -5.05
N ALA A 87 -3.24 2.41 -5.84
CA ALA A 87 -2.94 1.64 -7.04
C ALA A 87 -1.48 1.19 -7.00
N VAL A 88 -1.22 -0.04 -7.43
CA VAL A 88 0.13 -0.64 -7.43
C VAL A 88 0.43 -1.16 -8.82
N ALA A 89 1.53 -0.69 -9.42
CA ALA A 89 1.98 -1.12 -10.74
C ALA A 89 3.45 -0.77 -10.98
N ASP A 90 4.18 -1.63 -11.69
CA ASP A 90 5.50 -1.31 -12.26
C ASP A 90 5.32 -0.36 -13.46
N VAL A 91 5.35 0.95 -13.19
CA VAL A 91 5.21 2.01 -14.21
C VAL A 91 6.57 2.47 -14.72
N THR A 92 7.65 2.20 -13.99
CA THR A 92 9.03 2.54 -14.40
C THR A 92 9.67 1.48 -15.29
N GLY A 93 9.18 0.24 -15.24
CA GLY A 93 9.70 -0.91 -15.98
C GLY A 93 10.98 -1.49 -15.38
N ASP A 94 11.28 -1.20 -14.11
CA ASP A 94 12.51 -1.65 -13.45
C ASP A 94 12.36 -3.00 -12.72
N GLY A 95 11.13 -3.55 -12.72
CA GLY A 95 10.79 -4.81 -12.06
C GLY A 95 10.35 -4.65 -10.61
N ARG A 96 10.24 -3.43 -10.06
CA ARG A 96 9.55 -3.12 -8.82
C ARG A 96 8.26 -2.38 -9.13
N ALA A 97 7.21 -2.68 -8.37
CA ALA A 97 5.96 -1.97 -8.46
C ALA A 97 6.01 -0.65 -7.68
N GLU A 98 5.52 0.42 -8.30
CA GLU A 98 5.28 1.69 -7.62
C GLU A 98 3.89 1.74 -6.99
N ILE A 99 3.79 2.48 -5.89
CA ILE A 99 2.53 2.76 -5.19
C ILE A 99 2.09 4.18 -5.52
N ALA A 100 0.88 4.32 -6.07
CA ALA A 100 0.17 5.59 -6.16
C ALA A 100 -0.98 5.61 -5.15
N LEU A 101 -1.17 6.73 -4.46
CA LEU A 101 -2.21 6.87 -3.44
C LEU A 101 -2.93 8.21 -3.54
N GLY A 102 -4.14 8.26 -3.00
CA GLY A 102 -4.94 9.48 -2.87
C GLY A 102 -5.04 9.96 -1.43
N ILE A 103 -5.11 11.28 -1.29
CA ILE A 103 -5.35 11.97 -0.03
C ILE A 103 -6.63 12.78 -0.19
N SER A 104 -7.76 12.12 0.00
CA SER A 104 -9.05 12.80 -0.15
C SER A 104 -9.23 13.80 1.00
N GLY A 105 -9.88 14.93 0.75
CA GLY A 105 -10.12 15.94 1.78
C GLY A 105 -8.95 16.90 2.04
N GLU A 106 -7.78 16.63 1.47
CA GLU A 106 -6.60 17.51 1.57
C GLU A 106 -6.85 18.87 0.90
N ASP A 107 -6.48 19.94 1.60
CA ASP A 107 -6.33 21.29 1.05
C ASP A 107 -4.84 21.67 1.14
N PHE A 108 -4.18 21.77 0.00
CA PHE A 108 -2.76 22.15 -0.07
C PHE A 108 -2.61 23.64 0.26
N SER A 109 -2.55 23.98 1.54
CA SER A 109 -2.31 25.34 2.02
C SER A 109 -0.83 25.66 2.27
#